data_AF-A0A7W1XRP6-F1
#
_entry.id   AF-A0A7W1XRP6-F1
#
_cell.length_a   1.000
_cell.length_b   1.000
_cell.length_c   1.000
_cell.angle_alpha   90.00
_cell.angle_beta   90.00
_cell.angle_gamma   90.00
#
_symmetry.space_group_name_H-M   'P 1'
#
loop_
_entity.id
_entity.type
_entity.pdbx_description
1 polymer ?
#
loop_
_entity_poly.entity_id
_entity_poly.type
_entity_poly.pdbx_seq_one_letter_code
_entity_poly.pdbx_strand_id
1 'polypeptide(L)'
;MKTGRLILINALVFLIIVGLGIGGYYYYYMQSNFIRTEDAKVKGDIVSISSLGNGMLEDWQAEEGQEVRKGQVLGRINTGQQMLDIASPIDGTIIKSEFSTGQMAAAGQTLAQVANLGNLYIEANIEETVIKDVSVGQEVDITVDAEGNTKIKGTVAKIGKATNSTFSLLPQQPASGDYNRVTQHIPVMIEMKSYPDTILPGMNATVRIHK
;
A
#
# COMPACT_ATOMS: atom_id res chain seq x y z
N MET A 1 -49.11 -15.60 -41.70
CA MET A 1 -48.14 -15.39 -40.61
C MET A 1 -46.96 -14.50 -41.05
N LYS A 2 -47.13 -13.25 -41.52
CA LYS A 2 -46.03 -12.68 -42.34
C LYS A 2 -45.54 -11.25 -42.07
N THR A 3 -46.34 -10.31 -41.57
CA THR A 3 -45.86 -8.92 -41.39
C THR A 3 -45.68 -8.51 -39.93
N GLY A 4 -46.69 -8.73 -39.07
CA GLY A 4 -46.59 -8.35 -37.65
C GLY A 4 -45.45 -9.03 -36.89
N ARG A 5 -45.18 -10.31 -37.18
CA ARG A 5 -44.07 -11.07 -36.57
C ARG A 5 -42.70 -10.58 -37.04
N LEU A 6 -42.60 -10.06 -38.27
CA LEU A 6 -41.36 -9.53 -38.85
C LEU A 6 -41.03 -8.14 -38.29
N ILE A 7 -42.06 -7.29 -38.10
CA ILE A 7 -41.93 -6.00 -37.42
C ILE A 7 -41.49 -6.22 -35.96
N LEU A 8 -42.08 -7.21 -35.28
CA LEU A 8 -41.74 -7.52 -33.90
C LEU A 8 -40.29 -8.04 -33.76
N ILE A 9 -39.85 -8.90 -34.68
CA ILE A 9 -38.45 -9.38 -34.71
C ILE A 9 -37.48 -8.22 -34.97
N ASN A 10 -37.77 -7.35 -35.95
CA ASN A 10 -36.91 -6.21 -36.25
C ASN A 10 -36.85 -5.20 -35.10
N ALA A 11 -37.97 -4.94 -34.43
CA ALA A 11 -38.00 -4.11 -33.23
C ALA A 11 -37.16 -4.71 -32.10
N LEU A 12 -37.22 -6.03 -31.91
CA LEU A 12 -36.44 -6.74 -30.88
C LEU A 12 -34.95 -6.73 -31.19
N VAL A 13 -34.57 -6.93 -32.45
CA VAL A 13 -33.17 -6.81 -32.93
C VAL A 13 -32.65 -5.38 -32.75
N PHE A 14 -33.46 -4.36 -33.08
CA PHE A 14 -33.09 -2.96 -32.86
C PHE A 14 -32.87 -2.66 -31.37
N LEU A 15 -33.74 -3.17 -30.50
CA LEU A 15 -33.61 -3.01 -29.04
C LEU A 15 -32.34 -3.68 -28.51
N ILE A 16 -31.98 -4.86 -29.02
CA ILE A 16 -30.71 -5.53 -28.69
C ILE A 16 -29.51 -4.70 -29.17
N ILE A 17 -29.53 -4.17 -30.39
CA ILE A 17 -28.44 -3.33 -30.93
C ILE A 17 -28.29 -2.06 -30.11
N VAL A 18 -29.39 -1.39 -29.74
CA VAL A 18 -29.37 -0.20 -28.87
C VAL A 18 -28.86 -0.56 -27.48
N GLY A 19 -29.29 -1.68 -26.90
CA GLY A 19 -28.81 -2.16 -25.61
C GLY A 19 -27.31 -2.45 -25.61
N LEU A 20 -26.80 -3.11 -26.67
CA LEU A 20 -25.37 -3.37 -26.86
C LEU A 20 -24.58 -2.07 -27.10
N GLY A 21 -25.15 -1.11 -27.84
CA GLY A 21 -24.54 0.20 -28.05
C GLY A 21 -24.41 1.00 -26.76
N ILE A 22 -25.46 1.04 -25.94
CA ILE A 22 -25.44 1.71 -24.62
C ILE A 22 -24.47 0.99 -23.67
N GLY A 23 -24.52 -0.34 -23.61
CA GLY A 23 -23.62 -1.14 -22.78
C GLY A 23 -22.14 -0.97 -23.19
N GLY A 24 -21.86 -1.00 -24.49
CA GLY A 24 -20.53 -0.78 -25.05
C GLY A 24 -20.02 0.64 -24.79
N TYR A 25 -20.86 1.65 -24.97
CA TYR A 25 -20.52 3.04 -24.64
C TYR A 25 -20.21 3.22 -23.15
N TYR A 26 -21.04 2.66 -22.27
CA TYR A 26 -20.84 2.74 -20.82
C TYR A 26 -19.55 2.04 -20.37
N TYR A 27 -19.26 0.87 -20.94
CA TYR A 27 -18.03 0.13 -20.68
C TYR A 27 -16.80 0.91 -21.16
N TYR A 28 -16.85 1.48 -22.36
CA TYR A 28 -15.76 2.30 -22.91
C TYR A 28 -15.50 3.56 -22.07
N TYR A 29 -16.56 4.22 -21.60
CA TYR A 29 -16.46 5.39 -20.72
C TYR A 29 -15.82 5.05 -19.37
N MET A 30 -16.15 3.90 -18.78
CA MET A 30 -15.55 3.45 -17.51
C MET A 30 -14.09 3.04 -17.68
N GLN A 31 -13.70 2.50 -18.84
CA GLN A 31 -12.32 2.07 -19.13
C GLN A 31 -11.39 3.25 -19.49
N SER A 32 -11.91 4.27 -20.17
CA SER A 32 -11.08 5.34 -20.75
C SER A 32 -10.60 6.38 -19.74
N ASN A 33 -11.35 6.62 -18.66
CA ASN A 33 -11.13 7.76 -17.76
C ASN A 33 -10.31 7.44 -16.49
N PHE A 34 -9.93 6.19 -16.26
CA PHE A 34 -9.18 5.81 -15.06
C PHE A 34 -7.94 5.00 -15.40
N ILE A 35 -6.87 5.22 -14.63
CA ILE A 35 -5.70 4.36 -14.58
C ILE A 35 -5.87 3.48 -13.36
N ARG A 36 -6.08 2.18 -13.59
CA ARG A 36 -6.28 1.19 -12.53
C ARG A 36 -5.01 0.38 -12.35
N THR A 37 -4.55 0.22 -11.11
CA THR A 37 -3.55 -0.79 -10.75
C THR A 37 -4.01 -1.57 -9.52
N GLU A 38 -3.71 -2.86 -9.52
CA GLU A 38 -3.88 -3.76 -8.37
C GLU A 38 -2.54 -3.99 -7.65
N ASP A 39 -1.42 -3.52 -8.22
CA ASP A 39 -0.12 -3.53 -7.57
C ASP A 39 0.03 -2.27 -6.71
N ALA A 40 -0.76 -2.20 -5.64
CA ALA A 40 -0.66 -1.14 -4.66
C ALA A 40 -0.73 -1.69 -3.23
N LYS A 41 -0.02 -1.03 -2.31
CA LYS A 41 0.07 -1.46 -0.91
C LYS A 41 -0.07 -0.29 0.04
N VAL A 42 -0.70 -0.56 1.18
CA VAL A 42 -0.71 0.35 2.32
C VAL A 42 0.69 0.38 2.93
N LYS A 43 1.23 1.59 3.10
CA LYS A 43 2.52 1.86 3.71
C LYS A 43 2.33 2.86 4.85
N GLY A 44 3.25 2.80 5.79
CA GLY A 44 3.35 3.75 6.89
C GLY A 44 4.80 3.87 7.32
N ASP A 45 5.10 4.90 8.10
CA ASP A 45 6.42 5.09 8.67
C ASP A 45 6.62 4.09 9.81
N ILE A 46 7.46 3.08 9.55
CA ILE A 46 7.82 2.03 10.52
C ILE A 46 9.25 2.27 10.97
N VAL A 47 9.45 2.40 12.27
CA VAL A 47 10.77 2.58 12.89
C VAL A 47 11.04 1.43 13.86
N SER A 48 12.23 0.86 13.74
CA SER A 48 12.68 -0.21 14.64
C SER A 48 13.24 0.39 15.93
N ILE A 49 12.80 -0.15 17.06
CA ILE A 49 13.42 0.07 18.36
C ILE A 49 14.53 -0.95 18.49
N SER A 50 15.77 -0.48 18.46
CA SER A 50 16.95 -1.34 18.53
C SER A 50 17.62 -1.26 19.90
N SER A 51 18.25 -2.36 20.31
CA SER A 51 19.11 -2.36 21.48
C SER A 51 20.34 -1.48 21.27
N LEU A 52 20.66 -0.66 22.26
CA LEU A 52 21.83 0.23 22.24
C LEU A 52 23.13 -0.47 22.70
N GLY A 53 23.03 -1.67 23.27
CA GLY A 53 24.17 -2.38 23.86
C GLY A 53 24.00 -3.89 23.86
N ASN A 54 25.05 -4.60 24.27
CA ASN A 54 24.99 -6.03 24.53
C ASN A 54 24.64 -6.24 26.00
N GLY A 55 23.54 -6.92 26.31
CA GLY A 55 23.09 -7.04 27.69
C GLY A 55 21.77 -7.78 27.86
N MET A 56 21.33 -7.90 29.11
CA MET A 56 20.05 -8.49 29.46
C MET A 56 18.95 -7.43 29.47
N LEU A 57 17.81 -7.73 28.86
CA LEU A 57 16.65 -6.85 28.84
C LEU A 57 15.90 -6.94 30.18
N GLU A 58 15.71 -5.81 30.84
CA GLU A 58 14.99 -5.67 32.10
C GLU A 58 13.76 -4.76 31.91
N ASP A 59 12.68 -5.04 32.61
CA ASP A 59 11.43 -4.26 32.59
C ASP A 59 10.87 -3.96 31.19
N TRP A 60 10.92 -4.92 30.26
CA TRP A 60 10.36 -4.74 28.93
C TRP A 60 8.84 -4.75 28.96
N GLN A 61 8.23 -3.66 28.48
CA GLN A 61 6.81 -3.38 28.51
C GLN A 61 6.22 -3.14 27.12
N ALA A 62 6.99 -3.35 26.05
CA ALA A 62 6.50 -3.15 24.69
C ALA A 62 5.60 -4.32 24.27
N GLU A 63 4.31 -4.09 24.21
CA GLU A 63 3.31 -5.06 23.76
C GLU A 63 2.76 -4.70 22.38
N GLU A 64 2.46 -5.70 21.55
CA GLU A 64 1.84 -5.45 20.23
C GLU A 64 0.46 -4.82 20.39
N GLY A 65 0.18 -3.78 19.61
CA GLY A 65 -1.04 -2.98 19.69
C GLY A 65 -0.98 -1.83 20.70
N GLN A 66 0.08 -1.73 21.51
CA GLN A 66 0.25 -0.64 22.47
C GLN A 66 0.59 0.68 21.75
N GLU A 67 -0.14 1.75 22.08
CA GLU A 67 0.23 3.11 21.69
C GLU A 67 1.39 3.63 22.54
N VAL A 68 2.37 4.23 21.87
CA VAL A 68 3.58 4.77 22.47
C VAL A 68 3.85 6.18 21.98
N ARG A 69 4.45 6.99 22.85
CA ARG A 69 4.93 8.33 22.51
C ARG A 69 6.43 8.34 22.29
N LYS A 70 6.90 9.26 21.46
CA LYS A 70 8.32 9.53 21.29
C LYS A 70 8.97 9.83 22.64
N GLY A 71 10.04 9.11 22.96
CA GLY A 71 10.77 9.21 24.22
C GLY A 71 10.15 8.42 25.39
N GLN A 72 9.02 7.75 25.21
CA GLN A 72 8.47 6.84 26.22
C GLN A 72 9.41 5.66 26.41
N VAL A 73 9.87 5.46 27.64
CA VAL A 73 10.72 4.31 28.01
C VAL A 73 9.87 3.04 28.01
N LEU A 74 10.32 2.04 27.25
CA LEU A 74 9.65 0.75 27.07
C LEU A 74 10.38 -0.39 27.78
N GLY A 75 11.61 -0.15 28.21
CA GLY A 75 12.39 -1.08 29.01
C GLY A 75 13.83 -0.62 29.13
N ARG A 76 14.66 -1.45 29.76
CA ARG A 76 16.06 -1.13 30.03
C ARG A 76 16.94 -2.29 29.62
N ILE A 77 18.17 -2.02 29.23
CA ILE A 77 19.16 -3.06 28.99
C ILE A 77 20.30 -2.93 29.99
N ASN A 78 20.55 -4.02 30.72
CA ASN A 78 21.64 -4.16 31.66
C ASN A 78 22.87 -4.74 30.95
N THR A 79 23.88 -3.90 30.76
CA THR A 79 25.14 -4.26 30.08
C THR A 79 26.19 -4.82 31.05
N GLY A 80 25.87 -4.96 32.33
CA GLY A 80 26.81 -5.30 33.41
C GLY A 80 27.62 -4.11 33.93
N GLN A 81 27.81 -3.05 33.13
CA GLN A 81 28.47 -1.81 33.55
C GLN A 81 27.49 -0.67 33.82
N GLN A 82 26.38 -0.63 33.06
CA GLN A 82 25.36 0.40 33.14
C GLN A 82 24.00 -0.13 32.67
N MET A 83 22.92 0.50 33.15
CA MET A 83 21.59 0.36 32.58
C MET A 83 21.36 1.44 31.53
N LEU A 84 20.86 1.04 30.37
CA LEU A 84 20.50 1.94 29.28
C LEU A 84 19.00 1.87 29.03
N ASP A 85 18.35 3.04 29.01
CA ASP A 85 16.92 3.13 28.70
C ASP A 85 16.68 2.90 27.21
N ILE A 86 15.67 2.09 26.91
CA ILE A 86 15.18 1.85 25.56
C ILE A 86 13.84 2.58 25.46
N ALA A 87 13.79 3.59 24.59
CA ALA A 87 12.61 4.42 24.40
C ALA A 87 12.11 4.36 22.96
N SER A 88 10.82 4.65 22.77
CA SER A 88 10.24 4.76 21.43
C SER A 88 10.84 5.96 20.68
N PRO A 89 11.31 5.80 19.42
CA PRO A 89 11.87 6.89 18.64
C PRO A 89 10.80 7.82 18.02
N ILE A 90 9.56 7.34 17.91
CA ILE A 90 8.44 8.05 17.29
C ILE A 90 7.15 7.88 18.10
N ASP A 91 6.16 8.71 17.82
CA ASP A 91 4.77 8.46 18.22
C ASP A 91 4.17 7.40 17.28
N GLY A 92 3.41 6.45 17.84
CA GLY A 92 2.75 5.43 17.04
C GLY A 92 2.31 4.23 17.85
N THR A 93 2.11 3.11 17.16
CA THR A 93 1.66 1.84 17.75
C THR A 93 2.74 0.79 17.56
N ILE A 94 3.03 0.01 18.60
CA ILE A 94 3.94 -1.15 18.47
C ILE A 94 3.23 -2.20 17.61
N ILE A 95 3.78 -2.46 16.42
CA ILE A 95 3.23 -3.43 15.46
C ILE A 95 3.92 -4.78 15.53
N LYS A 96 5.06 -4.85 16.24
CA LYS A 96 5.83 -6.07 16.42
C LYS A 96 6.67 -5.99 17.69
N SER A 97 6.63 -7.00 18.54
CA SER A 97 7.50 -7.11 19.72
C SER A 97 7.89 -8.57 19.93
N GLU A 98 9.16 -8.91 19.66
CA GLU A 98 9.64 -10.31 19.71
C GLU A 98 10.43 -10.63 20.99
N PHE A 99 10.67 -9.63 21.83
CA PHE A 99 11.49 -9.77 23.02
C PHE A 99 10.67 -9.87 24.30
N SER A 100 11.23 -10.54 25.29
CA SER A 100 10.68 -10.64 26.64
C SER A 100 11.74 -10.27 27.67
N THR A 101 11.29 -9.76 28.82
CA THR A 101 12.16 -9.49 29.98
C THR A 101 13.00 -10.73 30.33
N GLY A 102 14.29 -10.51 30.60
CA GLY A 102 15.28 -11.54 30.91
C GLY A 102 16.04 -12.08 29.69
N GLN A 103 15.64 -11.74 28.46
CA GLN A 103 16.37 -12.16 27.26
C GLN A 103 17.64 -11.33 27.03
N MET A 104 18.66 -11.98 26.47
CA MET A 104 19.88 -11.29 26.02
C MET A 104 19.63 -10.64 24.66
N ALA A 105 20.02 -9.37 24.54
CA ALA A 105 19.99 -8.62 23.29
C ALA A 105 21.40 -8.13 22.92
N ALA A 106 21.70 -8.15 21.63
CA ALA A 106 22.92 -7.59 21.07
C ALA A 106 22.71 -6.13 20.60
N ALA A 107 23.77 -5.33 20.57
CA ALA A 107 23.74 -3.97 20.06
C ALA A 107 23.30 -3.97 18.58
N GLY A 108 22.33 -3.11 18.26
CA GLY A 108 21.71 -3.02 16.93
C GLY A 108 20.61 -4.06 16.67
N GLN A 109 20.37 -5.00 17.57
CA GLN A 109 19.28 -5.97 17.43
C GLN A 109 17.93 -5.26 17.58
N THR A 110 16.98 -5.55 16.68
CA THR A 110 15.63 -4.98 16.72
C THR A 110 14.82 -5.69 17.80
N LEU A 111 14.33 -4.93 18.77
CA LEU A 111 13.55 -5.41 19.91
C LEU A 111 12.05 -5.33 19.65
N ALA A 112 11.62 -4.22 19.05
CA ALA A 112 10.25 -3.97 18.62
C ALA A 112 10.21 -3.06 17.39
N GLN A 113 9.06 -2.96 16.75
CA GLN A 113 8.79 -2.03 15.65
C GLN A 113 7.58 -1.18 15.98
N VAL A 114 7.69 0.14 15.76
CA VAL A 114 6.63 1.12 15.96
C VAL A 114 6.23 1.66 14.61
N ALA A 115 4.93 1.71 14.33
CA ALA A 115 4.38 2.30 13.13
C ALA A 115 3.50 3.52 13.46
N ASN A 116 3.62 4.59 12.68
CA ASN A 116 2.67 5.69 12.74
C ASN A 116 1.41 5.34 11.93
N LEU A 117 0.37 4.82 12.60
CA LEU A 117 -0.90 4.48 11.97
C LEU A 117 -1.75 5.71 11.59
N GLY A 118 -1.42 6.90 12.11
CA GLY A 118 -2.09 8.16 11.79
C GLY A 118 -1.63 8.80 10.48
N ASN A 119 -0.58 8.27 9.85
CA ASN A 119 -0.05 8.78 8.59
C ASN A 119 0.25 7.64 7.60
N LEU A 120 -0.79 6.89 7.24
CA LEU A 120 -0.70 5.85 6.23
C LEU A 120 -0.92 6.41 4.83
N TYR A 121 -0.23 5.83 3.86
CA TYR A 121 -0.33 6.18 2.45
C TYR A 121 -0.35 4.92 1.58
N ILE A 122 -0.73 5.07 0.31
CA ILE A 122 -0.64 3.99 -0.66
C ILE A 122 0.59 4.19 -1.54
N GLU A 123 1.39 3.14 -1.68
CA GLU A 123 2.41 3.04 -2.72
C GLU A 123 1.84 2.17 -3.84
N ALA A 124 1.57 2.79 -4.99
CA ALA A 124 1.02 2.14 -6.16
C ALA A 124 2.07 2.07 -7.27
N ASN A 125 2.34 0.87 -7.77
CA ASN A 125 3.21 0.66 -8.92
C ASN A 125 2.39 0.85 -10.20
N ILE A 126 2.74 1.89 -10.95
CA ILE A 126 2.08 2.25 -12.21
C ILE A 126 2.99 1.85 -13.38
N GLU A 127 2.44 1.18 -14.38
CA GLU A 127 3.18 0.84 -15.60
C GLU A 127 3.69 2.11 -16.32
N GLU A 128 4.94 2.07 -16.78
CA GLU A 128 5.57 3.16 -17.54
C GLU A 128 4.75 3.57 -18.78
N THR A 129 4.00 2.64 -19.36
CA THR A 129 3.16 2.86 -20.55
C THR A 129 2.06 3.89 -20.34
N VAL A 130 1.56 4.02 -19.10
CA VAL A 130 0.43 4.89 -18.74
C VAL A 130 0.81 6.02 -17.79
N ILE A 131 2.07 6.08 -17.33
CA ILE A 131 2.53 7.09 -16.36
C ILE A 131 2.38 8.53 -16.85
N LYS A 132 2.43 8.76 -18.17
CA LYS A 132 2.27 10.09 -18.78
C LYS A 132 0.91 10.74 -18.48
N ASP A 133 -0.08 9.92 -18.15
CA ASP A 133 -1.44 10.34 -17.83
C ASP A 133 -1.64 10.51 -16.29
N VAL A 134 -0.57 10.30 -15.50
CA VAL A 134 -0.56 10.51 -14.04
C VAL A 134 0.10 11.85 -13.69
N SER A 135 -0.53 12.63 -12.83
CA SER A 135 -0.06 13.92 -12.34
C SER A 135 -0.31 14.10 -10.85
N VAL A 136 0.61 14.79 -10.18
CA VAL A 136 0.43 15.18 -8.76
C VAL A 136 -0.83 16.01 -8.61
N GLY A 137 -1.64 15.70 -7.60
CA GLY A 137 -2.93 16.34 -7.34
C GLY A 137 -4.16 15.62 -7.92
N GLN A 138 -3.98 14.58 -8.75
CA GLN A 138 -5.12 13.79 -9.26
C GLN A 138 -5.85 13.07 -8.12
N GLU A 139 -7.18 13.02 -8.23
CA GLU A 139 -8.01 12.24 -7.31
C GLU A 139 -7.86 10.75 -7.57
N VAL A 140 -7.88 9.98 -6.48
CA VAL A 140 -7.73 8.53 -6.51
C VAL A 140 -8.82 7.87 -5.70
N ASP A 141 -9.46 6.86 -6.28
CA ASP A 141 -10.29 5.91 -5.56
C ASP A 141 -9.43 4.71 -5.13
N ILE A 142 -9.34 4.48 -3.83
CA ILE A 142 -8.57 3.41 -3.22
C ILE A 142 -9.57 2.38 -2.67
N THR A 143 -9.28 1.11 -2.86
CA THR A 143 -10.02 0.01 -2.25
C THR A 143 -9.02 -0.95 -1.64
N VAL A 144 -9.14 -1.18 -0.34
CA VAL A 144 -8.28 -2.11 0.39
C VAL A 144 -9.00 -3.46 0.47
N ASP A 145 -8.29 -4.53 0.14
CA ASP A 145 -8.89 -5.86 -0.03
C ASP A 145 -9.55 -6.39 1.25
N ALA A 146 -8.96 -6.08 2.41
CA ALA A 146 -9.46 -6.50 3.72
C ALA A 146 -10.74 -5.78 4.15
N GLU A 147 -11.03 -4.60 3.59
CA GLU A 147 -12.08 -3.67 4.07
C GLU A 147 -13.37 -3.68 3.24
N GLY A 148 -13.65 -4.81 2.56
CA GLY A 148 -14.98 -5.10 2.03
C GLY A 148 -15.60 -3.99 1.18
N ASN A 149 -14.95 -3.63 0.07
CA ASN A 149 -15.40 -2.63 -0.91
C ASN A 149 -15.52 -1.17 -0.43
N THR A 150 -15.02 -0.83 0.76
CA THR A 150 -14.95 0.56 1.20
C THR A 150 -14.04 1.37 0.28
N LYS A 151 -14.59 2.42 -0.35
CA LYS A 151 -13.83 3.33 -1.21
C LYS A 151 -13.25 4.46 -0.38
N ILE A 152 -11.92 4.46 -0.27
CA ILE A 152 -11.15 5.53 0.35
C ILE A 152 -10.77 6.53 -0.73
N LYS A 153 -10.98 7.81 -0.44
CA LYS A 153 -10.53 8.89 -1.32
C LYS A 153 -9.09 9.25 -0.99
N GLY A 154 -8.28 9.39 -2.02
CA GLY A 154 -6.91 9.85 -1.91
C GLY A 154 -6.53 10.85 -2.99
N THR A 155 -5.28 11.29 -2.94
CA THR A 155 -4.71 12.22 -3.92
C THR A 155 -3.28 11.82 -4.23
N VAL A 156 -2.89 11.90 -5.50
CA VAL A 156 -1.51 11.64 -5.91
C VAL A 156 -0.61 12.69 -5.28
N ALA A 157 0.23 12.29 -4.34
CA ALA A 157 1.14 13.18 -3.62
C ALA A 157 2.50 13.28 -4.32
N LYS A 158 3.02 12.16 -4.82
CA LYS A 158 4.34 12.11 -5.46
C LYS A 158 4.43 11.00 -6.50
N ILE A 159 5.16 11.29 -7.58
CA ILE A 159 5.53 10.33 -8.60
C ILE A 159 7.04 10.03 -8.47
N GLY A 160 7.40 8.76 -8.45
CA GLY A 160 8.79 8.30 -8.42
C GLY A 160 9.58 8.83 -9.60
N LYS A 161 10.83 9.25 -9.36
CA LYS A 161 11.75 9.74 -10.41
C LYS A 161 12.63 8.64 -11.01
N ALA A 162 12.43 7.40 -10.58
CA ALA A 162 13.17 6.23 -11.03
C ALA A 162 12.25 5.00 -10.95
N THR A 163 12.51 4.01 -11.79
CA THR A 163 11.77 2.74 -11.83
C THR A 163 12.23 1.82 -10.70
N ASN A 164 11.36 0.88 -10.28
CA ASN A 164 11.72 -0.10 -9.26
C ASN A 164 12.95 -0.96 -9.64
N SER A 165 13.19 -1.17 -10.93
CA SER A 165 14.37 -1.89 -11.44
C SER A 165 15.70 -1.18 -11.19
N THR A 166 15.70 0.16 -11.05
CA THR A 166 16.92 0.93 -10.76
C THR A 166 17.48 0.62 -9.38
N PHE A 167 16.63 0.22 -8.44
CA PHE A 167 17.00 -0.09 -7.05
C PHE A 167 17.03 -1.59 -6.74
N SER A 168 16.76 -2.45 -7.73
CA SER A 168 16.78 -3.91 -7.54
C SER A 168 18.22 -4.40 -7.46
N LEU A 169 18.58 -5.09 -6.37
CA LEU A 169 19.87 -5.77 -6.23
C LEU A 169 19.99 -7.01 -7.12
N LEU A 170 18.88 -7.45 -7.71
CA LEU A 170 18.80 -8.57 -8.64
C LEU A 170 18.39 -8.04 -10.03
N PRO A 171 19.16 -8.33 -11.10
CA PRO A 171 18.76 -7.97 -12.45
C PRO A 171 17.49 -8.74 -12.83
N GLN A 172 16.47 -8.04 -13.30
CA GLN A 172 15.30 -8.67 -13.92
C GLN A 172 15.72 -9.18 -15.29
N GLN A 173 16.22 -10.43 -15.35
CA GLN A 173 16.52 -11.07 -16.63
C GLN A 173 15.21 -11.64 -17.22
N PRO A 174 14.90 -11.34 -18.50
CA PRO A 174 13.84 -12.05 -19.19
C PRO A 174 14.21 -13.53 -19.29
N ALA A 175 13.27 -14.41 -18.97
CA ALA A 175 13.44 -15.84 -19.14
C ALA A 175 13.61 -16.16 -20.63
N SER A 176 14.71 -16.82 -20.96
CA SER A 176 14.97 -17.51 -22.25
C SER A 176 14.80 -16.70 -23.54
N GLY A 177 15.89 -16.09 -24.03
CA GLY A 177 16.17 -15.90 -25.46
C GLY A 177 15.28 -14.94 -26.28
N ASP A 178 14.10 -14.58 -25.79
CA ASP A 178 13.21 -13.62 -26.44
C ASP A 178 13.42 -12.22 -25.85
N TYR A 179 13.72 -11.26 -26.73
CA TYR A 179 13.81 -9.83 -26.43
C TYR A 179 12.41 -9.23 -26.16
N ASN A 180 11.70 -9.74 -25.16
CA ASN A 180 10.49 -9.09 -24.67
C ASN A 180 10.88 -8.03 -23.64
N ARG A 181 10.63 -6.77 -23.97
CA ARG A 181 10.81 -5.63 -23.06
C ARG A 181 9.97 -5.89 -21.81
N VAL A 182 10.61 -5.94 -20.64
CA VAL A 182 9.92 -6.04 -19.36
C VAL A 182 9.26 -4.70 -19.07
N THR A 183 7.94 -4.66 -18.89
CA THR A 183 7.21 -3.44 -18.50
C THR A 183 7.71 -2.98 -17.14
N GLN A 184 8.25 -1.77 -17.09
CA GLN A 184 8.74 -1.18 -15.86
C GLN A 184 7.59 -0.53 -15.09
N HIS A 185 7.73 -0.51 -13.77
CA HIS A 185 6.77 0.14 -12.88
C HIS A 185 7.42 1.33 -12.19
N ILE A 186 6.67 2.42 -12.11
CA ILE A 186 7.04 3.66 -11.45
C ILE A 186 6.18 3.76 -10.18
N PRO A 187 6.81 3.88 -8.99
CA PRO A 187 6.06 3.99 -7.74
C PRO A 187 5.41 5.37 -7.66
N VAL A 188 4.11 5.39 -7.40
CA VAL A 188 3.29 6.58 -7.17
C VAL A 188 2.78 6.53 -5.74
N MET A 189 3.11 7.56 -4.98
CA MET A 189 2.66 7.73 -3.60
C MET A 189 1.33 8.50 -3.60
N ILE A 190 0.34 7.92 -2.95
CA ILE A 190 -1.01 8.46 -2.87
C ILE A 190 -1.34 8.66 -1.39
N GLU A 191 -1.62 9.89 -1.01
CA GLU A 191 -2.09 10.23 0.33
C GLU A 191 -3.57 9.88 0.48
N MET A 192 -3.94 9.31 1.62
CA MET A 192 -5.32 8.97 1.95
C MET A 192 -5.95 10.11 2.75
N LYS A 193 -7.16 10.55 2.37
CA LYS A 193 -7.85 11.66 3.08
C LYS A 193 -8.37 11.23 4.45
N SER A 194 -8.97 10.04 4.52
CA SER A 194 -9.52 9.46 5.76
C SER A 194 -9.71 7.96 5.54
N TYR A 195 -9.35 7.17 6.53
CA TYR A 195 -9.40 5.70 6.48
C TYR A 195 -9.76 5.13 7.86
N PRO A 196 -10.36 3.93 7.94
CA PRO A 196 -10.69 3.30 9.21
C PRO A 196 -9.44 2.75 9.91
N ASP A 197 -9.49 2.67 11.25
CA ASP A 197 -8.39 2.17 12.10
C ASP A 197 -8.05 0.68 11.86
N THR A 198 -8.92 -0.04 11.17
CA THR A 198 -8.68 -1.41 10.72
C THR A 198 -7.62 -1.50 9.63
N ILE A 199 -7.22 -0.37 9.03
CA ILE A 199 -6.21 -0.33 7.99
C ILE A 199 -4.81 -0.39 8.58
N LEU A 200 -4.12 -1.48 8.27
CA LEU A 200 -2.76 -1.75 8.70
C LEU A 200 -1.75 -1.62 7.55
N PRO A 201 -0.49 -1.20 7.85
CA PRO A 201 0.61 -1.29 6.89
C PRO A 201 0.78 -2.71 6.33
N GLY A 202 1.09 -2.80 5.04
CA GLY A 202 1.38 -4.06 4.35
C GLY A 202 0.17 -4.71 3.65
N MET A 203 -1.05 -4.20 3.88
CA MET A 203 -2.23 -4.69 3.17
C MET A 203 -2.19 -4.33 1.68
N ASN A 204 -2.79 -5.20 0.86
CA ASN A 204 -2.96 -4.96 -0.56
C ASN A 204 -4.12 -4.00 -0.83
N ALA A 205 -3.96 -3.20 -1.87
CA ALA A 205 -4.96 -2.24 -2.31
C ALA A 205 -5.06 -2.22 -3.84
N THR A 206 -6.24 -1.91 -4.33
CA THR A 206 -6.49 -1.51 -5.71
C THR A 206 -6.68 0.00 -5.75
N VAL A 207 -6.02 0.68 -6.68
CA VAL A 207 -6.21 2.12 -6.90
C VAL A 207 -6.75 2.41 -8.29
N ARG A 208 -7.57 3.45 -8.40
CA ARG A 208 -8.07 4.02 -9.65
C ARG A 208 -7.78 5.52 -9.64
N ILE A 209 -6.79 5.93 -10.42
CA ILE A 209 -6.41 7.34 -10.59
C ILE A 209 -7.27 7.93 -11.70
N HIS A 210 -7.86 9.09 -11.44
CA HIS A 210 -8.70 9.82 -12.40
C HIS A 210 -7.79 10.53 -13.40
N LYS A 211 -8.01 10.33 -14.70
CA LYS A 211 -7.24 11.00 -15.76
C LYS A 211 -7.55 12.49 -15.83
#